data_AF-A0A7X4GJM5-F1
#
_entry.id   AF-A0A7X4GJM5-F1
#
_cell.length_a   1.000
_cell.length_b   1.000
_cell.length_c   1.000
_cell.angle_alpha   90.00
_cell.angle_beta   90.00
_cell.angle_gamma   90.00
#
_symmetry.space_group_name_H-M   'P 1'
#
loop_
_entity.id
_entity.type
_entity.pdbx_description
1 polymer ?
#
loop_
_entity_poly.entity_id
_entity_poly.type
_entity_poly.pdbx_seq_one_letter_code
_entity_poly.pdbx_strand_id
1 'polypeptide(L)'
;MLSRDGEPSRRDHPVLLPDAFSRPQSIYCRVAVHEGQSMPNIQIYALERAHLPALRRILDRVELFPSEMLQDMASPFLERTAPHHWLVAKIDDVVVGFAYAEPERMTEGTFNLLAIATDPDMRGRGVPTVLISALENELRGQGGRILLVETSSIDQYAATRHFYHNRAFVEAACIRDFYTDGEHKIVFWKRL
;
A
#
# COMPACT_ATOMS: atom_id res chain seq x y z
N MET A 1 -30.11 56.63 4.93
CA MET A 1 -31.09 56.12 3.94
C MET A 1 -30.30 55.79 2.67
N LEU A 2 -30.56 54.63 2.06
CA LEU A 2 -29.82 53.90 1.00
C LEU A 2 -28.79 52.89 1.55
N SER A 3 -29.16 51.61 1.82
CA SER A 3 -29.35 50.44 0.92
C SER A 3 -28.00 49.73 0.64
N ARG A 4 -27.66 48.64 1.35
CA ARG A 4 -27.89 47.20 1.04
C ARG A 4 -27.29 46.73 -0.28
N ASP A 5 -26.22 45.94 -0.17
CA ASP A 5 -25.84 44.77 -0.99
C ASP A 5 -24.91 43.93 -0.08
N GLY A 6 -25.13 42.66 0.28
CA GLY A 6 -25.90 41.61 -0.34
C GLY A 6 -24.99 40.52 -0.94
N GLU A 7 -23.93 40.08 -0.24
CA GLU A 7 -23.09 38.98 -0.72
C GLU A 7 -23.89 37.66 -0.79
N PRO A 8 -23.84 36.91 -1.91
CA PRO A 8 -24.54 35.65 -2.03
C PRO A 8 -23.78 34.53 -1.32
N SER A 9 -24.48 33.91 -0.38
CA SER A 9 -24.20 32.61 0.22
C SER A 9 -23.76 31.57 -0.83
N ARG A 10 -22.54 31.03 -0.66
CA ARG A 10 -22.08 29.83 -1.37
C ARG A 10 -22.98 28.67 -0.96
N ARG A 11 -23.72 28.13 -1.94
CA ARG A 11 -24.54 26.95 -1.78
C ARG A 11 -23.62 25.73 -1.65
N ASP A 12 -23.84 24.96 -0.59
CA ASP A 12 -23.35 23.60 -0.46
C ASP A 12 -23.92 22.75 -1.60
N HIS A 13 -23.08 22.38 -2.55
CA HIS A 13 -23.39 21.31 -3.49
C HIS A 13 -22.90 20.00 -2.87
N PRO A 14 -23.79 19.04 -2.57
CA PRO A 14 -23.35 17.71 -2.16
C PRO A 14 -22.63 17.05 -3.34
N VAL A 15 -21.34 16.77 -3.15
CA VAL A 15 -20.55 15.92 -4.04
C VAL A 15 -21.13 14.52 -3.93
N LEU A 16 -21.93 14.13 -4.92
CA LEU A 16 -22.37 12.74 -5.10
C LEU A 16 -21.15 11.92 -5.52
N LEU A 17 -20.55 11.21 -4.57
CA LEU A 17 -19.62 10.12 -4.88
C LEU A 17 -20.42 9.00 -5.57
N PRO A 18 -20.00 8.50 -6.74
CA PRO A 18 -20.69 7.40 -7.39
C PRO A 18 -20.61 6.12 -6.55
N ASP A 19 -21.76 5.49 -6.37
CA ASP A 19 -21.94 4.16 -5.78
C ASP A 19 -21.20 3.13 -6.65
N ALA A 20 -19.95 2.85 -6.33
CA ALA A 20 -19.11 1.89 -7.04
C ALA A 20 -18.31 1.03 -6.06
N PHE A 21 -18.98 0.50 -5.02
CA PHE A 21 -18.40 -0.53 -4.16
C PHE A 21 -19.17 -1.84 -4.30
N SER A 22 -19.21 -2.35 -5.53
CA SER A 22 -19.47 -3.77 -5.77
C SER A 22 -18.18 -4.56 -5.46
N ARG A 23 -18.35 -5.70 -4.81
CA ARG A 23 -17.25 -6.56 -4.32
C ARG A 23 -16.21 -6.83 -5.43
N PRO A 24 -14.89 -6.66 -5.19
CA PRO A 24 -13.94 -7.50 -5.89
C PRO A 24 -14.14 -8.93 -5.38
N GLN A 25 -14.62 -9.82 -6.25
CA GLN A 25 -14.44 -11.26 -6.06
C GLN A 25 -12.95 -11.52 -5.83
N SER A 26 -12.60 -12.41 -4.89
CA SER A 26 -11.23 -12.81 -4.58
C SER A 26 -10.36 -12.86 -5.84
N ILE A 27 -9.44 -11.90 -5.99
CA ILE A 27 -8.49 -11.88 -7.10
C ILE A 27 -7.45 -12.96 -6.77
N TYR A 28 -7.73 -14.19 -7.21
CA TYR A 28 -6.76 -15.28 -7.16
C TYR A 28 -5.67 -15.02 -8.21
N CYS A 29 -4.63 -14.28 -7.85
CA CYS A 29 -3.42 -14.22 -8.66
C CYS A 29 -2.60 -15.50 -8.45
N ARG A 30 -2.85 -16.53 -9.27
CA ARG A 30 -2.01 -17.74 -9.33
C ARG A 30 -0.84 -17.44 -10.26
N VAL A 31 0.34 -17.19 -9.71
CA VAL A 31 1.58 -17.10 -10.51
C VAL A 31 2.03 -18.53 -10.84
N ALA A 32 2.03 -18.91 -12.12
CA ALA A 32 2.57 -20.19 -12.59
C ALA A 32 4.02 -20.02 -13.04
N VAL A 33 4.95 -20.88 -12.59
CA VAL A 33 6.31 -20.97 -13.13
C VAL A 33 6.96 -22.35 -12.91
N HIS A 34 7.98 -22.61 -13.74
CA HIS A 34 8.68 -23.85 -14.07
C HIS A 34 9.49 -24.52 -12.93
N GLU A 35 9.68 -25.83 -13.13
CA GLU A 35 10.25 -26.89 -12.27
C GLU A 35 11.59 -26.58 -11.58
N GLY A 36 11.70 -26.97 -10.30
CA GLY A 36 12.99 -27.22 -9.64
C GLY A 36 13.04 -27.00 -8.12
N GLN A 37 12.21 -26.12 -7.57
CA GLN A 37 12.05 -25.92 -6.12
C GLN A 37 10.59 -25.58 -5.85
N SER A 38 9.92 -26.33 -4.97
CA SER A 38 8.52 -26.07 -4.62
C SER A 38 8.42 -24.76 -3.86
N MET A 39 8.19 -23.64 -4.58
CA MET A 39 7.88 -22.38 -3.92
C MET A 39 6.60 -22.55 -3.10
N PRO A 40 6.52 -21.93 -1.91
CA PRO A 40 5.30 -21.97 -1.13
C PRO A 40 4.15 -21.35 -1.93
N ASN A 41 2.97 -21.97 -1.83
CA ASN A 41 1.75 -21.46 -2.45
C ASN A 41 1.27 -20.21 -1.70
N ILE A 42 1.77 -19.04 -2.09
CA ILE A 42 1.37 -17.75 -1.50
C ILE A 42 0.04 -17.33 -2.10
N GLN A 43 -0.95 -17.12 -1.23
CA GLN A 43 -2.28 -16.66 -1.60
C GLN A 43 -2.51 -15.23 -1.07
N ILE A 44 -3.16 -14.40 -1.88
CA ILE A 44 -3.45 -13.00 -1.54
C ILE A 44 -4.93 -12.83 -1.22
N TYR A 45 -5.21 -12.11 -0.14
CA TYR A 45 -6.53 -11.81 0.37
C TYR A 45 -6.67 -10.32 0.64
N ALA A 46 -7.90 -9.80 0.61
CA ALA A 46 -8.19 -8.49 1.20
C ALA A 46 -8.03 -8.56 2.74
N LEU A 47 -7.71 -7.44 3.36
CA LEU A 47 -7.67 -7.38 4.82
C LEU A 47 -9.07 -7.63 5.43
N GLU A 48 -9.07 -8.35 6.56
CA GLU A 48 -10.26 -8.60 7.38
C GLU A 48 -9.87 -8.38 8.83
N ARG A 49 -10.85 -8.09 9.71
CA ARG A 49 -10.58 -7.87 11.14
C ARG A 49 -9.85 -9.05 11.80
N ALA A 50 -10.10 -10.28 11.35
CA ALA A 50 -9.44 -11.48 11.83
C ALA A 50 -7.92 -11.53 11.54
N HIS A 51 -7.44 -10.78 10.55
CA HIS A 51 -6.02 -10.73 10.19
C HIS A 51 -5.20 -9.79 11.10
N LEU A 52 -5.84 -8.81 11.76
CA LEU A 52 -5.16 -7.76 12.52
C LEU A 52 -4.19 -8.27 13.60
N PRO A 53 -4.53 -9.31 14.41
CA PRO A 53 -3.59 -9.84 15.39
C PRO A 53 -2.31 -10.41 14.75
N ALA A 54 -2.39 -10.95 13.53
CA ALA A 54 -1.23 -11.47 12.82
C ALA A 54 -0.38 -10.35 12.21
N LEU A 55 -1.00 -9.34 11.61
CA LEU A 55 -0.31 -8.15 11.11
C LEU A 55 0.43 -7.43 12.23
N ARG A 56 -0.19 -7.31 13.41
CA ARG A 56 0.44 -6.72 14.61
C ARG A 56 1.73 -7.46 14.98
N ARG A 57 1.69 -8.79 15.04
CA ARG A 57 2.89 -9.61 15.32
C ARG A 57 3.99 -9.41 14.28
N ILE A 58 3.64 -9.29 13.00
CA ILE A 58 4.63 -9.01 11.95
C ILE A 58 5.23 -7.63 12.17
N LEU A 59 4.42 -6.60 12.41
CA LEU A 59 4.86 -5.23 12.69
C LEU A 59 5.81 -5.14 13.88
N ASP A 60 5.48 -5.80 15.00
CA ASP A 60 6.32 -5.85 16.20
C ASP A 60 7.71 -6.46 15.91
N ARG A 61 7.84 -7.31 14.88
CA ARG A 61 9.11 -7.96 14.49
C ARG A 61 9.90 -7.19 13.43
N VAL A 62 9.23 -6.42 12.58
CA VAL A 62 9.88 -5.71 11.47
C VAL A 62 10.05 -4.21 11.74
N GLU A 63 9.40 -3.69 12.76
CA GLU A 63 9.48 -2.30 13.22
C GLU A 63 9.24 -1.26 12.10
N LEU A 64 8.35 -1.60 11.15
CA LEU A 64 8.04 -0.73 10.01
C LEU A 64 7.30 0.54 10.45
N PHE A 65 6.38 0.40 11.42
CA PHE A 65 5.74 1.47 12.17
C PHE A 65 5.15 0.88 13.47
N PRO A 66 4.82 1.72 14.47
CA PRO A 66 4.28 1.23 15.74
C PRO A 66 2.98 0.44 15.57
N SER A 67 2.92 -0.78 16.08
CA SER A 67 1.84 -1.72 15.78
C SER A 67 0.48 -1.30 16.37
N GLU A 68 0.47 -0.40 17.35
CA GLU A 68 -0.72 0.27 17.88
C GLU A 68 -1.45 1.13 16.85
N MET A 69 -0.74 1.68 15.85
CA MET A 69 -1.35 2.49 14.79
C MET A 69 -2.12 1.65 13.76
N LEU A 70 -1.88 0.33 13.72
CA LEU A 70 -2.46 -0.56 12.71
C LEU A 70 -3.99 -0.49 12.67
N GLN A 71 -4.64 -0.46 13.83
CA GLN A 71 -6.10 -0.42 13.89
C GLN A 71 -6.63 0.85 13.22
N ASP A 72 -6.06 2.01 13.53
CA ASP A 72 -6.52 3.30 13.01
C ASP A 72 -6.24 3.41 11.51
N MET A 73 -5.09 2.93 11.05
CA MET A 73 -4.74 2.91 9.62
C MET A 73 -5.64 1.96 8.80
N ALA A 74 -6.04 0.82 9.39
CA ALA A 74 -6.88 -0.18 8.72
C ALA A 74 -8.39 0.13 8.79
N SER A 75 -8.83 0.91 9.77
CA SER A 75 -10.26 1.15 10.01
C SER A 75 -10.99 1.74 8.80
N PRO A 76 -10.45 2.76 8.08
CA PRO A 76 -11.12 3.29 6.90
C PRO A 76 -11.35 2.26 5.79
N PHE A 77 -10.43 1.31 5.63
CA PHE A 77 -10.59 0.20 4.69
C PHE A 77 -11.66 -0.79 5.16
N LEU A 78 -11.57 -1.23 6.43
CA LEU A 78 -12.48 -2.20 7.03
C LEU A 78 -13.92 -1.70 7.12
N GLU A 79 -14.09 -0.38 7.24
CA GLU A 79 -15.38 0.31 7.32
C GLU A 79 -15.86 0.84 5.97
N ARG A 80 -15.02 0.70 4.92
CA ARG A 80 -15.32 1.12 3.54
C ARG A 80 -15.58 2.62 3.42
N THR A 81 -14.89 3.42 4.23
CA THR A 81 -14.99 4.88 4.24
C THR A 81 -13.87 5.55 3.45
N ALA A 82 -12.84 4.80 3.06
CA ALA A 82 -11.79 5.28 2.16
C ALA A 82 -11.41 4.21 1.11
N PRO A 83 -11.02 4.63 -0.10
CA PRO A 83 -10.60 3.73 -1.20
C PRO A 83 -9.16 3.23 -1.01
N HIS A 84 -8.84 2.78 0.21
CA HIS A 84 -7.54 2.22 0.55
C HIS A 84 -7.42 0.80 -0.04
N HIS A 85 -6.18 0.33 -0.18
CA HIS A 85 -5.87 -1.01 -0.64
C HIS A 85 -5.06 -1.73 0.43
N TRP A 86 -5.64 -2.78 1.02
CA TRP A 86 -4.96 -3.63 1.97
C TRP A 86 -4.96 -5.08 1.50
N LEU A 87 -3.77 -5.61 1.27
CA LEU A 87 -3.54 -7.00 0.87
C LEU A 87 -2.85 -7.77 1.98
N VAL A 88 -3.26 -9.02 2.18
CA VAL A 88 -2.70 -9.97 3.13
C VAL A 88 -2.20 -11.19 2.38
N ALA A 89 -0.95 -11.58 2.60
CA ALA A 89 -0.37 -12.79 2.06
C ALA A 89 -0.49 -13.93 3.08
N LYS A 90 -0.95 -15.10 2.62
CA LYS A 90 -1.01 -16.33 3.41
C LYS A 90 -0.26 -17.48 2.75
N ILE A 91 0.35 -18.34 3.57
CA ILE A 91 0.90 -19.65 3.18
C ILE A 91 0.31 -20.67 4.16
N ASP A 92 -0.32 -21.73 3.66
CA ASP A 92 -0.95 -22.79 4.48
C ASP A 92 -1.86 -22.22 5.59
N ASP A 93 -2.72 -21.27 5.21
CA ASP A 93 -3.61 -20.50 6.08
C ASP A 93 -2.96 -19.59 7.14
N VAL A 94 -1.63 -19.50 7.18
CA VAL A 94 -0.90 -18.59 8.07
C VAL A 94 -0.63 -17.28 7.35
N VAL A 95 -0.94 -16.14 8.01
CA VAL A 95 -0.57 -14.81 7.52
C VAL A 95 0.93 -14.60 7.62
N VAL A 96 1.56 -14.27 6.49
CA VAL A 96 3.02 -14.15 6.35
C VAL A 96 3.49 -12.79 5.83
N GLY A 97 2.57 -11.89 5.52
CA GLY A 97 2.91 -10.54 5.05
C GLY A 97 1.67 -9.73 4.69
N PHE A 98 1.87 -8.45 4.45
CA PHE A 98 0.82 -7.54 4.01
C PHE A 98 1.38 -6.37 3.19
N ALA A 99 0.50 -5.71 2.45
CA ALA A 99 0.77 -4.44 1.78
C ALA A 99 -0.40 -3.48 1.98
N TYR A 100 -0.09 -2.20 2.15
CA TYR A 100 -1.04 -1.11 2.30
C TYR A 100 -0.71 0.03 1.35
N ALA A 101 -1.66 0.39 0.50
CA ALA A 101 -1.59 1.58 -0.34
C ALA A 101 -2.84 2.44 -0.24
N GLU A 102 -2.69 3.73 -0.51
CA GLU A 102 -3.79 4.69 -0.60
C GLU A 102 -3.65 5.57 -1.85
N PRO A 103 -4.75 6.10 -2.41
CA PRO A 103 -4.66 7.06 -3.48
C PRO A 103 -4.05 8.38 -3.00
N GLU A 104 -3.22 8.99 -3.84
CA GLU A 104 -2.65 10.31 -3.58
C GLU A 104 -3.70 11.41 -3.81
N ARG A 105 -3.88 12.26 -2.81
CA ARG A 105 -4.86 13.35 -2.84
C ARG A 105 -4.53 14.33 -3.97
N MET A 106 -5.58 14.89 -4.58
CA MET A 106 -5.44 15.91 -5.64
C MET A 106 -4.66 15.41 -6.88
N THR A 107 -4.74 14.12 -7.19
CA THR A 107 -4.14 13.53 -8.39
C THR A 107 -5.10 12.59 -9.12
N GLU A 108 -4.75 12.22 -10.34
CA GLU A 108 -5.49 11.25 -11.16
C GLU A 108 -4.70 9.94 -11.31
N GLY A 109 -5.18 8.89 -10.63
CA GLY A 109 -4.63 7.54 -10.73
C GLY A 109 -3.22 7.37 -10.13
N THR A 110 -2.84 8.20 -9.15
CA THR A 110 -1.59 8.02 -8.41
C THR A 110 -1.90 7.41 -7.05
N PHE A 111 -1.08 6.44 -6.63
CA PHE A 111 -1.18 5.74 -5.35
C PHE A 111 0.16 5.76 -4.64
N ASN A 112 0.15 5.74 -3.31
CA ASN A 112 1.34 5.52 -2.49
C ASN A 112 1.26 4.15 -1.83
N LEU A 113 2.30 3.33 -2.00
CA LEU A 113 2.53 2.16 -1.15
C LEU A 113 3.13 2.65 0.16
N LEU A 114 2.30 2.74 1.20
CA LEU A 114 2.69 3.24 2.52
C LEU A 114 3.33 2.16 3.39
N ALA A 115 2.95 0.90 3.21
CA ALA A 115 3.58 -0.21 3.93
C ALA A 115 3.63 -1.48 3.09
N ILE A 116 4.75 -2.19 3.17
CA ILE A 116 4.86 -3.58 2.74
C ILE A 116 5.75 -4.31 3.72
N ALA A 117 5.26 -5.41 4.27
CA ALA A 117 5.97 -6.19 5.26
C ALA A 117 5.82 -7.68 4.99
N THR A 118 6.82 -8.43 5.42
CA THR A 118 6.84 -9.89 5.38
C THR A 118 7.39 -10.37 6.72
N ASP A 119 6.78 -11.42 7.25
CA ASP A 119 7.28 -12.09 8.44
C ASP A 119 8.77 -12.46 8.25
N PRO A 120 9.67 -12.10 9.19
CA PRO A 120 11.09 -12.39 9.05
C PRO A 120 11.44 -13.85 8.75
N ASP A 121 10.63 -14.80 9.23
CA ASP A 121 10.85 -16.25 9.02
C ASP A 121 10.47 -16.69 7.60
N MET A 122 9.81 -15.80 6.85
CA MET A 122 9.33 -16.03 5.48
C MET A 122 10.12 -15.23 4.44
N ARG A 123 11.24 -14.60 4.84
CA ARG A 123 12.17 -13.92 3.93
C ARG A 123 12.75 -14.90 2.89
N GLY A 124 13.09 -14.38 1.72
CA GLY A 124 13.62 -15.18 0.61
C GLY A 124 12.60 -16.07 -0.11
N ARG A 125 11.33 -16.09 0.32
CA ARG A 125 10.26 -16.89 -0.30
C ARG A 125 9.43 -16.14 -1.35
N GLY A 126 9.84 -14.92 -1.71
CA GLY A 126 9.15 -14.10 -2.71
C GLY A 126 7.86 -13.41 -2.23
N VAL A 127 7.52 -13.43 -0.94
CA VAL A 127 6.29 -12.81 -0.40
C VAL A 127 6.14 -11.32 -0.79
N PRO A 128 7.16 -10.45 -0.63
CA PRO A 128 7.05 -9.05 -1.07
C PRO A 128 6.74 -8.92 -2.56
N THR A 129 7.33 -9.79 -3.39
CA THR A 129 7.15 -9.82 -4.84
C THR A 129 5.72 -10.18 -5.22
N VAL A 130 5.12 -11.17 -4.54
CA VAL A 130 3.72 -11.58 -4.79
C VAL A 130 2.76 -10.47 -4.35
N LEU A 131 2.97 -9.90 -3.17
CA LEU A 131 2.15 -8.79 -2.62
C LEU A 131 2.10 -7.59 -3.56
N ILE A 132 3.27 -7.06 -3.92
CA ILE A 132 3.33 -5.86 -4.75
C ILE A 132 2.86 -6.13 -6.18
N SER A 133 3.04 -7.34 -6.74
CA SER A 133 2.52 -7.67 -8.07
C SER A 133 1.00 -7.78 -8.07
N ALA A 134 0.42 -8.34 -6.99
CA ALA A 134 -1.03 -8.34 -6.80
C ALA A 134 -1.58 -6.92 -6.65
N LEU A 135 -0.91 -6.08 -5.86
CA LEU A 135 -1.29 -4.67 -5.71
C LEU A 135 -1.23 -3.92 -7.03
N GLU A 136 -0.11 -3.99 -7.77
CA GLU A 136 0.02 -3.34 -9.07
C GLU A 136 -1.10 -3.76 -10.05
N ASN A 137 -1.49 -5.03 -10.06
CA ASN A 137 -2.58 -5.53 -10.89
C ASN A 137 -3.95 -4.99 -10.45
N GLU A 138 -4.21 -4.96 -9.14
CA GLU A 138 -5.45 -4.37 -8.60
C GLU A 138 -5.56 -2.88 -8.96
N LEU A 139 -4.47 -2.13 -8.78
CA LEU A 139 -4.43 -0.70 -9.11
C LEU A 139 -4.62 -0.45 -10.61
N ARG A 140 -3.98 -1.23 -11.50
CA ARG A 140 -4.20 -1.13 -12.96
C ARG A 140 -5.67 -1.36 -13.32
N GLY A 141 -6.30 -2.35 -12.70
CA GLY A 141 -7.71 -2.67 -12.92
C GLY A 141 -8.67 -1.54 -12.57
N GLN A 142 -8.22 -0.58 -11.74
CA GLN A 142 -8.99 0.58 -11.29
C GLN A 142 -8.53 1.90 -11.94
N GLY A 143 -7.75 1.82 -13.03
CA GLY A 143 -7.25 3.00 -13.74
C GLY A 143 -6.02 3.66 -13.08
N GLY A 144 -5.33 2.95 -12.19
CA GLY A 144 -4.06 3.38 -11.64
C GLY A 144 -3.00 3.55 -12.71
N ARG A 145 -2.31 4.69 -12.65
CA ARG A 145 -1.25 5.13 -13.57
C ARG A 145 0.11 5.12 -12.89
N ILE A 146 0.19 5.50 -11.62
CA ILE A 146 1.44 5.71 -10.91
C ILE A 146 1.37 5.03 -9.54
N LEU A 147 2.44 4.31 -9.19
CA LEU A 147 2.70 3.87 -7.83
C LEU A 147 3.96 4.53 -7.31
N LEU A 148 3.82 5.24 -6.20
CA LEU A 148 4.89 5.87 -5.44
C LEU A 148 5.25 5.01 -4.23
N VAL A 149 6.52 5.02 -3.87
CA VAL A 149 7.07 4.37 -2.68
C VAL A 149 8.07 5.33 -2.06
N GLU A 150 8.03 5.48 -0.75
CA GLU A 150 9.01 6.28 -0.01
C GLU A 150 9.83 5.37 0.90
N THR A 151 11.14 5.61 0.98
CA THR A 151 12.02 4.89 1.90
C THR A 151 13.21 5.75 2.31
N SER A 152 13.88 5.37 3.40
CA SER A 152 15.03 6.10 3.92
C SER A 152 16.33 5.80 3.14
N SER A 153 17.26 6.75 3.14
CA SER A 153 18.55 6.65 2.47
C SER A 153 19.60 5.86 3.24
N ILE A 154 19.42 5.61 4.54
CA ILE A 154 20.43 4.91 5.36
C ILE A 154 20.64 3.47 4.90
N ASP A 155 21.80 2.90 5.24
CA ASP A 155 22.25 1.60 4.74
C ASP A 155 21.33 0.43 5.12
N GLN A 156 20.63 0.52 6.27
CA GLN A 156 19.69 -0.52 6.69
C GLN A 156 18.55 -0.74 5.67
N TYR A 157 18.22 0.27 4.86
CA TYR A 157 17.21 0.20 3.81
C TYR A 157 17.79 -0.07 2.41
N ALA A 158 19.09 -0.35 2.27
CA ALA A 158 19.71 -0.62 0.98
C ALA A 158 19.07 -1.83 0.26
N ALA A 159 18.73 -2.89 0.99
CA ALA A 159 18.02 -4.05 0.43
C ALA A 159 16.61 -3.69 -0.07
N THR A 160 15.91 -2.81 0.66
CA THR A 160 14.59 -2.27 0.25
C THR A 160 14.70 -1.45 -1.03
N ARG A 161 15.70 -0.55 -1.12
CA ARG A 161 15.96 0.21 -2.35
C ARG A 161 16.28 -0.71 -3.54
N HIS A 162 17.15 -1.71 -3.34
CA HIS A 162 17.48 -2.69 -4.37
C HIS A 162 16.26 -3.50 -4.83
N PHE A 163 15.37 -3.88 -3.91
CA PHE A 163 14.11 -4.54 -4.23
C PHE A 163 13.25 -3.71 -5.19
N TYR A 164 13.09 -2.41 -4.94
CA TYR A 164 12.30 -1.53 -5.81
C TYR A 164 12.96 -1.31 -7.18
N HIS A 165 14.29 -1.13 -7.23
CA HIS A 165 15.05 -1.07 -8.49
C HIS A 165 14.82 -2.32 -9.36
N ASN A 166 14.95 -3.52 -8.78
CA ASN A 166 14.72 -4.78 -9.49
C ASN A 166 13.27 -4.96 -9.98
N ARG A 167 12.35 -4.17 -9.44
CA ARG A 167 10.94 -4.15 -9.83
C ARG A 167 10.59 -3.03 -10.81
N ALA A 168 11.60 -2.42 -11.44
CA ALA A 168 11.46 -1.33 -12.40
C ALA A 168 10.82 -0.06 -11.82
N PHE A 169 10.95 0.16 -10.51
CA PHE A 169 10.80 1.50 -9.97
C PHE A 169 12.08 2.30 -10.27
N VAL A 170 11.92 3.60 -10.48
CA VAL A 170 13.03 4.54 -10.65
C VAL A 170 13.06 5.50 -9.47
N GLU A 171 14.25 5.89 -9.01
CA GLU A 171 14.39 6.96 -8.02
C GLU A 171 14.03 8.30 -8.69
N ALA A 172 12.91 8.90 -8.28
CA ALA A 172 12.38 10.12 -8.87
C ALA A 172 12.77 11.38 -8.08
N ALA A 173 12.97 11.26 -6.77
CA ALA A 173 13.37 12.38 -5.92
C ALA A 173 14.17 11.92 -4.70
N CYS A 174 15.00 12.82 -4.19
CA CYS A 174 15.66 12.71 -2.90
C CYS A 174 15.42 14.01 -2.13
N ILE A 175 14.83 13.90 -0.94
CA ILE A 175 14.66 15.03 -0.01
C ILE A 175 15.68 14.84 1.12
N ARG A 176 16.67 15.72 1.14
CA ARG A 176 17.75 15.69 2.14
C ARG A 176 17.20 15.94 3.54
N ASP A 177 17.78 15.26 4.52
CA ASP A 177 17.54 15.39 5.95
C ASP A 177 16.05 15.38 6.33
N PHE A 178 15.26 14.55 5.64
CA PHE A 178 13.81 14.51 5.77
C PHE A 178 13.36 13.85 7.08
N TYR A 179 14.00 12.74 7.46
CA TYR A 179 13.63 12.01 8.68
C TYR A 179 14.43 12.54 9.87
N THR A 180 15.76 12.60 9.72
CA THR A 180 16.72 13.13 10.69
C THR A 180 17.95 13.71 9.96
N ASP A 181 18.86 14.36 10.67
CA ASP A 181 20.13 14.86 10.09
C ASP A 181 20.93 13.71 9.47
N GLY A 182 21.24 13.81 8.17
CA GLY A 182 21.91 12.75 7.40
C GLY A 182 20.99 11.63 6.89
N GLU A 183 19.69 11.63 7.26
CA GLU A 183 18.71 10.64 6.83
C GLU A 183 17.71 11.24 5.83
N HIS A 184 17.92 10.93 4.55
CA HIS A 184 17.15 11.47 3.45
C HIS A 184 15.95 10.58 3.13
N LYS A 185 14.92 11.17 2.55
CA LYS A 185 13.82 10.43 1.93
C LYS A 185 14.11 10.21 0.45
N ILE A 186 14.07 8.96 0.03
CA ILE A 186 14.13 8.55 -1.38
C ILE A 186 12.72 8.21 -1.84
N VAL A 187 12.29 8.85 -2.92
CA VAL A 187 11.00 8.59 -3.56
C VAL A 187 11.22 7.77 -4.81
N PHE A 188 10.64 6.58 -4.83
CA PHE A 188 10.57 5.70 -5.98
C PHE A 188 9.25 5.90 -6.71
N TRP A 189 9.33 5.91 -8.04
CA TRP A 189 8.20 6.04 -8.94
C TRP A 189 8.14 4.84 -9.89
N LYS A 190 6.93 4.36 -10.17
CA LYS A 190 6.71 3.37 -11.22
C LYS A 190 5.43 3.68 -11.99
N ARG A 191 5.52 3.55 -13.31
CA ARG A 191 4.34 3.48 -14.18
C ARG A 191 3.64 2.14 -13.98
N LEU A 192 2.34 2.19 -13.73
CA LEU A 192 1.45 1.03 -13.73
C LEU A 192 1.00 0.71 -15.15
#